data_AF-A0A3S4VZS3-F1
#
_entry.id   AF-A0A3S4VZS3-F1
#
_cell.length_a   1.000
_cell.length_b   1.000
_cell.length_c   1.000
_cell.angle_alpha   90.00
_cell.angle_beta   90.00
_cell.angle_gamma   90.00
#
_symmetry.space_group_name_H-M   'P 1'
#
loop_
_entity.id
_entity.type
_entity.pdbx_description
1 polymer ?
#
loop_
_entity_poly.entity_id
_entity_poly.type
_entity_poly.pdbx_seq_one_letter_code
_entity_poly.pdbx_strand_id
1 'polypeptide(L)'
;MFFIYILIAFVAGMALASQSAINTQLAKAVGNEPIIATFISFAVGTILLFFIALFNKADLWQGLTALPQQPWWKLLGGALGALAVFTTILLAPKLGITAMLFLLS
;
A
#
# COMPACT_ATOMS: atom_id res chain seq x y z
N MET A 1 17.64 14.45 14.52
CA MET A 1 16.42 13.62 14.68
C MET A 1 15.27 14.14 13.81
N PHE A 2 14.79 15.37 13.98
CA PHE A 2 13.69 15.94 13.17
C PHE A 2 13.89 15.85 11.64
N PHE A 3 15.07 16.23 11.15
CA PHE A 3 15.40 16.16 9.70
C PHE A 3 15.35 14.74 9.13
N ILE A 4 15.66 13.70 9.92
CA ILE A 4 15.58 12.30 9.48
C ILE A 4 14.12 11.91 9.26
N TYR A 5 13.22 12.30 10.16
CA TYR A 5 11.78 12.05 10.00
C TYR A 5 11.20 12.78 8.79
N ILE A 6 11.63 14.01 8.52
CA ILE A 6 11.25 14.73 7.30
C ILE A 6 11.69 13.97 6.06
N LEU A 7 12.94 13.49 6.04
CA LEU A 7 13.48 12.76 4.89
C LEU A 7 12.73 11.45 4.65
N ILE A 8 12.40 10.71 5.71
CA ILE A 8 11.58 9.49 5.63
C ILE A 8 10.18 9.82 5.09
N ALA A 9 9.52 10.86 5.61
CA ALA A 9 8.20 11.27 5.15
C ALA A 9 8.22 11.70 3.67
N PHE A 10 9.26 12.41 3.25
CA PHE A 10 9.44 12.81 1.85
C PHE A 10 9.62 11.60 0.92
N VAL A 11 10.47 10.65 1.30
CA VAL A 11 10.66 9.40 0.54
C VAL A 11 9.37 8.58 0.48
N ALA A 12 8.63 8.50 1.58
CA ALA A 12 7.32 7.84 1.61
C ALA A 12 6.31 8.51 0.66
N GLY A 13 6.25 9.84 0.65
CA GLY A 13 5.41 10.60 -0.28
C GLY A 13 5.75 10.34 -1.74
N MET A 14 7.05 10.33 -2.09
CA MET A 14 7.52 9.98 -3.44
C MET A 14 7.16 8.54 -3.82
N ALA A 15 7.29 7.60 -2.88
CA ALA A 15 6.93 6.20 -3.10
C ALA A 15 5.42 6.05 -3.37
N LEU A 16 4.57 6.73 -2.61
CA LEU A 16 3.10 6.71 -2.81
C LEU A 16 2.71 7.29 -4.18
N ALA A 17 3.30 8.43 -4.57
CA ALA A 17 3.06 9.02 -5.88
C ALA A 17 3.49 8.08 -7.03
N SER A 18 4.67 7.46 -6.88
CA SER A 18 5.18 6.50 -7.86
C SER A 18 4.30 5.26 -7.95
N GLN A 19 3.88 4.72 -6.81
CA GLN A 19 2.97 3.56 -6.74
C GLN A 19 1.65 3.85 -7.43
N SER A 20 1.05 5.02 -7.22
CA SER A 20 -0.19 5.44 -7.89
C SER A 20 -0.01 5.47 -9.41
N ALA A 21 1.09 6.04 -9.92
CA ALA A 21 1.38 6.10 -11.35
C ALA A 21 1.63 4.70 -11.95
N ILE A 22 2.43 3.86 -11.29
CA ILE A 22 2.72 2.49 -11.72
C ILE A 22 1.45 1.65 -11.74
N ASN A 23 0.64 1.69 -10.69
CA ASN A 23 -0.57 0.88 -10.60
C ASN A 23 -1.66 1.35 -11.58
N THR A 24 -1.72 2.66 -11.89
CA THR A 24 -2.59 3.19 -12.95
C THR A 24 -2.18 2.67 -14.33
N GLN A 25 -0.88 2.59 -14.60
CA GLN A 25 -0.40 1.97 -15.84
C GLN A 25 -0.66 0.46 -15.87
N LEU A 26 -0.49 -0.22 -14.75
CA LEU A 26 -0.84 -1.64 -14.62
C LEU A 26 -2.32 -1.86 -14.92
N ALA A 27 -3.22 -1.05 -14.36
CA ALA A 27 -4.66 -1.11 -14.65
C ALA A 27 -4.95 -1.03 -16.14
N LYS A 28 -4.31 -0.09 -16.84
CA LYS A 28 -4.42 0.03 -18.31
C LYS A 28 -3.91 -1.22 -19.02
N ALA A 29 -2.79 -1.78 -18.58
CA ALA A 29 -2.20 -2.98 -19.18
C ALA A 29 -3.05 -4.24 -18.98
N VAL A 30 -3.83 -4.33 -17.90
CA VAL A 30 -4.72 -5.48 -17.61
C VAL A 30 -6.16 -5.25 -18.08
N GLY A 31 -6.36 -4.51 -19.18
CA GLY A 31 -7.69 -4.29 -19.76
C GLY A 31 -8.45 -3.10 -19.19
N ASN A 32 -7.74 -2.13 -18.59
CA ASN A 32 -8.31 -0.96 -17.94
C ASN A 32 -9.15 -1.30 -16.69
N GLU A 33 -8.68 -2.29 -15.92
CA GLU A 33 -9.34 -2.85 -14.73
C GLU A 33 -8.60 -2.49 -13.43
N PRO A 34 -9.01 -1.43 -12.71
CA PRO A 34 -8.33 -0.98 -11.48
C PRO A 34 -8.35 -1.98 -10.34
N ILE A 35 -9.42 -2.79 -10.23
CA ILE A 35 -9.54 -3.82 -9.19
C ILE A 35 -8.43 -4.87 -9.36
N ILE A 36 -8.22 -5.34 -10.59
CA ILE A 36 -7.20 -6.36 -10.91
C ILE A 36 -5.80 -5.80 -10.62
N ALA A 37 -5.51 -4.58 -11.06
CA ALA A 37 -4.22 -3.94 -10.77
C ALA A 37 -3.98 -3.75 -9.27
N THR A 38 -5.00 -3.35 -8.51
CA THR A 38 -4.90 -3.22 -7.05
C THR A 38 -4.57 -4.57 -6.41
N PHE A 39 -5.28 -5.63 -6.81
CA PHE A 39 -5.06 -6.98 -6.29
C PHE A 39 -3.64 -7.47 -6.55
N ILE A 40 -3.14 -7.31 -7.79
CA ILE A 40 -1.77 -7.69 -8.16
C ILE A 40 -0.75 -6.90 -7.34
N SER A 41 -0.90 -5.58 -7.23
CA SER A 41 0.02 -4.75 -6.47
C SER A 41 0.03 -5.10 -4.97
N PHE A 42 -1.13 -5.39 -4.40
CA PHE A 42 -1.22 -5.87 -3.01
C PHE A 42 -0.58 -7.25 -2.82
N ALA A 43 -0.76 -8.17 -3.77
CA ALA A 43 -0.14 -9.49 -3.72
C ALA A 43 1.40 -9.38 -3.77
N VAL A 44 1.95 -8.59 -4.70
CA VAL A 44 3.39 -8.33 -4.79
C VAL A 44 3.94 -7.67 -3.52
N GLY A 45 3.23 -6.66 -3.00
CA GLY A 45 3.61 -6.01 -1.74
C GLY A 45 3.58 -6.96 -0.54
N THR A 46 2.58 -7.85 -0.47
CA THR A 46 2.46 -8.87 0.58
C THR A 46 3.61 -9.87 0.52
N ILE A 47 3.98 -10.33 -0.68
CA ILE A 47 5.13 -11.23 -0.87
C ILE A 47 6.44 -10.56 -0.41
N LEU A 48 6.64 -9.30 -0.79
CA LEU A 48 7.81 -8.53 -0.37
C LEU A 48 7.85 -8.35 1.16
N LEU A 49 6.72 -8.00 1.78
CA LEU A 49 6.61 -7.88 3.24
C LEU A 49 6.85 -9.22 3.94
N PHE A 50 6.39 -10.32 3.37
CA PHE A 50 6.63 -11.66 3.90
C PHE A 50 8.13 -11.98 3.94
N PHE A 51 8.86 -11.73 2.86
CA PHE A 51 10.32 -11.93 2.86
C PHE A 51 11.03 -10.99 3.83
N ILE A 52 10.64 -9.72 3.91
CA ILE A 52 11.19 -8.80 4.91
C ILE A 52 10.95 -9.33 6.32
N ALA A 53 9.73 -9.78 6.62
CA ALA A 53 9.38 -10.33 7.94
C ALA A 53 10.19 -11.59 8.26
N LEU A 54 10.48 -12.43 7.26
CA LEU A 54 11.27 -13.65 7.41
C LEU A 54 12.76 -13.38 7.69
N PHE A 55 13.34 -12.37 7.03
CA PHE A 55 14.78 -12.05 7.17
C PHE A 55 15.09 -11.01 8.25
N ASN A 56 14.09 -10.30 8.75
CA ASN A 56 14.27 -9.39 9.87
C ASN A 56 14.41 -10.20 11.18
N LYS A 57 14.99 -9.61 12.23
CA LYS A 57 15.04 -10.22 13.58
C LYS A 57 13.66 -10.37 14.25
N ALA A 58 12.58 -10.13 13.51
CA ALA A 58 11.22 -10.30 13.98
C ALA A 58 10.90 -11.80 13.98
N ASP A 59 10.48 -12.33 15.12
CA ASP A 59 9.96 -13.69 15.18
C ASP A 59 8.55 -13.70 14.54
N LEU A 60 8.52 -13.93 13.24
CA LEU A 60 7.29 -14.03 12.46
C LEU A 60 6.35 -15.09 13.05
N TRP A 61 6.90 -16.17 13.59
CA TRP A 61 6.12 -17.28 14.13
C TRP A 61 5.44 -16.91 15.45
N GLN A 62 6.14 -16.18 16.32
CA GLN A 62 5.56 -15.60 17.51
C GLN A 62 4.43 -14.61 17.17
N GLY A 63 4.61 -13.77 16.14
CA GLY A 63 3.58 -12.84 15.69
C GLY A 63 2.31 -13.53 15.19
N LEU A 64 2.45 -14.59 14.40
CA LEU A 64 1.33 -15.35 13.84
C LEU A 64 0.55 -16.13 14.91
N THR A 65 1.24 -16.70 15.89
CA THR A 65 0.60 -17.43 17.01
C THR A 65 -0.19 -16.51 17.95
N ALA A 66 0.17 -15.22 18.02
CA ALA A 66 -0.57 -14.21 18.78
C ALA A 66 -1.81 -13.66 18.04
N LEU A 67 -1.93 -13.90 16.73
CA LEU A 67 -3.00 -13.35 15.88
C LEU A 67 -4.42 -13.74 16.34
N PRO A 68 -4.72 -14.99 16.74
CA PRO A 68 -6.06 -15.38 17.18
C PRO A 68 -6.55 -14.66 18.44
N GLN A 69 -5.62 -14.12 19.24
CA GLN A 69 -5.92 -13.36 20.45
C GLN A 69 -6.20 -11.88 20.17
N GLN A 70 -6.04 -11.43 18.92
CA GLN A 70 -6.25 -10.04 18.56
C GLN A 70 -7.69 -9.77 18.15
N PRO A 71 -8.23 -8.59 18.51
CA PRO A 71 -9.53 -8.17 18.01
C PRO A 71 -9.60 -8.10 16.48
N TRP A 72 -10.69 -8.58 15.90
CA TRP A 72 -10.90 -8.65 14.45
C TRP A 72 -10.76 -7.30 13.73
N TRP A 73 -11.12 -6.19 14.38
CA TRP A 73 -11.02 -4.86 13.77
C TRP A 73 -9.58 -4.46 13.44
N LYS A 74 -8.56 -5.05 14.10
CA LYS A 74 -7.16 -4.80 13.76
C LYS A 74 -6.79 -5.32 12.38
N LEU A 75 -7.52 -6.32 11.87
CA LEU A 75 -7.34 -6.86 10.53
C LEU A 75 -7.94 -5.95 9.43
N LEU A 76 -8.82 -5.01 9.80
CA LEU A 76 -9.42 -4.06 8.85
C LEU A 76 -8.38 -3.12 8.24
N GLY A 77 -7.21 -2.93 8.87
CA GLY A 77 -6.14 -2.11 8.31
C GLY A 77 -5.72 -2.54 6.90
N GLY A 78 -5.65 -3.85 6.65
CA GLY A 78 -5.36 -4.39 5.31
C GLY A 78 -6.45 -4.05 4.29
N ALA A 79 -7.72 -4.16 4.68
CA ALA A 79 -8.85 -3.82 3.83
C ALA A 79 -8.90 -2.32 3.51
N LEU A 80 -8.65 -1.45 4.50
CA LEU A 80 -8.57 0.00 4.31
C LEU A 80 -7.42 0.39 3.38
N GLY A 81 -6.25 -0.27 3.53
CA GLY A 81 -5.12 -0.07 2.63
C GLY A 81 -5.45 -0.46 1.18
N ALA A 82 -6.12 -1.60 0.98
CA ALA A 82 -6.57 -2.04 -0.35
C ALA A 82 -7.55 -1.05 -0.97
N LEU A 83 -8.50 -0.53 -0.19
CA LEU A 83 -9.44 0.50 -0.65
C LEU A 83 -8.72 1.82 -1.00
N ALA A 84 -7.72 2.24 -0.23
CA ALA A 84 -6.94 3.44 -0.54
C ALA A 84 -6.16 3.29 -1.86
N VAL A 85 -5.52 2.14 -2.09
CA VAL A 85 -4.81 1.89 -3.35
C VAL A 85 -5.80 1.76 -4.53
N PHE A 86 -6.92 1.08 -4.33
CA PHE A 86 -7.95 0.98 -5.37
C PHE A 86 -8.50 2.35 -5.78
N THR A 87 -8.89 3.16 -4.80
CA THR A 87 -9.42 4.49 -5.06
C THR A 87 -8.37 5.35 -5.77
N THR A 88 -7.10 5.30 -5.36
CA THR A 88 -6.02 6.04 -6.04
C THR A 88 -5.86 5.68 -7.49
N ILE A 89 -5.90 4.40 -7.84
CA ILE A 89 -5.84 3.95 -9.24
C ILE A 89 -7.08 4.39 -10.03
N LEU A 90 -8.26 4.28 -9.43
CA LEU A 90 -9.54 4.62 -10.05
C LEU A 90 -9.67 6.12 -10.34
N LEU A 91 -9.20 6.97 -9.42
CA LEU A 91 -9.43 8.40 -9.44
C LEU A 91 -8.24 9.22 -9.98
N ALA A 92 -7.01 8.70 -9.94
CA ALA A 92 -5.83 9.41 -10.48
C ALA A 92 -5.99 9.88 -11.94
N PRO A 93 -6.58 9.08 -12.87
CA PRO A 93 -6.82 9.54 -14.23
C PRO A 93 -7.89 10.63 -14.35
N LYS A 94 -8.80 10.74 -13.37
CA LYS A 94 -9.98 11.62 -13.40
C LYS A 94 -9.76 12.96 -12.70
N LEU A 95 -9.07 12.95 -11.56
CA LEU A 95 -8.84 14.12 -10.71
C LEU A 95 -7.43 14.72 -10.86
N GLY A 96 -6.51 13.97 -11.49
CA GLY A 96 -5.07 14.28 -11.45
C GLY A 96 -4.45 13.85 -10.11
N ILE A 97 -3.24 13.29 -10.17
CA ILE A 97 -2.53 12.71 -9.01
C ILE A 97 -2.35 13.75 -7.88
N THR A 98 -2.11 15.01 -8.23
CA THR A 98 -1.87 16.10 -7.28
C THR A 98 -3.10 16.44 -6.44
N ALA A 99 -4.29 16.55 -7.05
CA ALA A 99 -5.53 16.83 -6.32
C ALA A 99 -5.91 15.67 -5.41
N MET A 100 -5.60 14.44 -5.84
CA MET A 100 -5.93 13.26 -5.07
C MET A 100 -5.05 13.09 -3.83
N LEU A 101 -3.73 13.26 -3.97
CA LEU A 101 -2.81 13.16 -2.83
C LEU A 101 -3.10 14.23 -1.78
N PHE A 102 -3.51 15.44 -2.20
CA PHE A 102 -3.89 16.52 -1.29
C PHE A 102 -5.16 16.23 -0.47
N LEU A 103 -6.11 15.45 -1.01
CA LEU A 103 -7.33 15.07 -0.29
C LEU A 103 -7.12 13.88 0.66
N LEU A 104 -6.04 13.12 0.48
CA LEU A 104 -5.68 11.96 1.29
C LEU A 104 -4.72 12.31 2.45
N SER A 105 -4.01 13.44 2.34
CA SER A 105 -3.09 13.99 3.35
C SER A 105 -3.81 14.86 4.37
#